data_AF-A0A0F9NRF9-F1
#
_entry.id   AF-A0A0F9NRF9-F1
#
_cell.length_a   1.000
_cell.length_b   1.000
_cell.length_c   1.000
_cell.angle_alpha   90.00
_cell.angle_beta   90.00
_cell.angle_gamma   90.00
#
_symmetry.space_group_name_H-M   'P 1'
#
loop_
_entity.id
_entity.type
_entity.pdbx_description
1 polymer ?
#
loop_
_entity_poly.entity_id
_entity_poly.type
_entity_poly.pdbx_seq_one_letter_code
_entity_poly.pdbx_strand_id
1 'polypeptide(L)'
;SEHIKFVNDWFNENNVTELVTICAGCYAYFSRYYKEFLGSEFNVKVQHLLQFLAEPNNMNKLNLKYPEKNLKVNYHDACHLRNSSIPIMDEPRSILNSIDNIELVEMDLNRTKSICCGAGGGVYSIFKENSDYNAKTIFENMNKGKALLTACPFCYTALKRIEKENNLKTPVIKFEDFIFKLMEGVDPIN
;
A
#
# COMPACT_ATOMS: atom_id res chain seq x y z
N SER A 1 -18.12 17.88 4.71
CA SER A 1 -19.16 17.74 3.68
C SER A 1 -18.87 18.63 2.47
N GLU A 2 -18.49 19.90 2.65
CA GLU A 2 -18.18 20.81 1.52
C GLU A 2 -17.04 20.32 0.62
N HIS A 3 -15.92 19.88 1.21
CA HIS A 3 -14.80 19.35 0.42
C HIS A 3 -15.17 18.13 -0.44
N ILE A 4 -16.03 17.25 0.08
CA ILE A 4 -16.52 16.07 -0.66
C ILE A 4 -17.32 16.50 -1.88
N LYS A 5 -18.21 17.49 -1.72
CA LYS A 5 -19.00 18.04 -2.84
C LYS A 5 -18.10 18.71 -3.87
N PHE A 6 -17.19 19.58 -3.44
CA PHE A 6 -16.24 20.24 -4.32
C PHE A 6 -15.44 19.25 -5.18
N VAL A 7 -14.92 18.17 -4.59
CA VAL A 7 -14.18 17.16 -5.36
C VAL A 7 -15.09 16.35 -6.29
N ASN A 8 -16.32 16.04 -5.87
CA ASN A 8 -17.29 15.35 -6.72
C ASN A 8 -17.72 16.20 -7.92
N ASP A 9 -17.96 17.49 -7.69
CA ASP A 9 -18.30 18.45 -8.75
C ASP A 9 -17.15 18.53 -9.77
N TRP A 10 -15.90 18.60 -9.28
CA TRP A 10 -14.74 18.54 -10.16
C TRP A 10 -14.66 17.23 -10.95
N PHE A 11 -14.96 16.07 -10.35
CA PHE A 11 -15.03 14.80 -11.09
C PHE A 11 -16.10 14.84 -12.19
N ASN A 12 -17.28 15.37 -11.90
CA ASN A 12 -18.39 15.47 -12.86
C ASN A 12 -18.05 16.41 -14.01
N GLU A 13 -17.51 17.60 -13.71
CA GLU A 13 -17.10 18.59 -14.71
C GLU A 13 -16.03 18.04 -15.67
N ASN A 14 -15.16 17.15 -15.18
CA ASN A 14 -14.09 16.53 -15.95
C ASN A 14 -14.45 15.13 -16.49
N ASN A 15 -15.71 14.70 -16.37
CA ASN A 15 -16.19 13.39 -16.81
C ASN A 15 -15.34 12.20 -16.28
N VAL A 16 -14.86 12.31 -15.03
CA VAL A 16 -14.08 11.26 -14.39
C VAL A 16 -15.01 10.10 -14.02
N THR A 17 -14.75 8.93 -14.60
CA THR A 17 -15.54 7.70 -14.36
C THR A 17 -14.77 6.66 -13.55
N GLU A 18 -13.44 6.77 -13.51
CA GLU A 18 -12.56 5.84 -12.81
C GLU A 18 -11.40 6.58 -12.15
N LEU A 19 -11.04 6.15 -10.94
CA LEU A 19 -9.96 6.69 -10.13
C LEU A 19 -9.11 5.54 -9.59
N VAL A 20 -7.83 5.54 -9.95
CA VAL A 20 -6.82 4.64 -9.37
C VAL A 20 -5.96 5.43 -8.39
N THR A 21 -5.86 4.98 -7.14
CA THR A 21 -5.06 5.62 -6.10
C THR A 21 -3.98 4.69 -5.55
N ILE A 22 -2.81 5.24 -5.23
CA ILE A 22 -1.71 4.54 -4.55
C ILE A 22 -1.80 4.65 -3.01
N CYS A 23 -2.71 5.49 -2.52
CA CYS A 23 -2.85 5.74 -1.09
C CYS A 23 -4.01 4.94 -0.51
N ALA A 24 -3.69 4.06 0.45
CA ALA A 24 -4.66 3.31 1.23
C ALA A 24 -5.72 4.19 1.90
N GLY A 25 -5.31 5.34 2.46
CA GLY A 25 -6.23 6.29 3.09
C GLY A 25 -7.20 6.90 2.08
N CYS A 26 -6.70 7.33 0.91
CA CYS A 26 -7.53 7.86 -0.16
C CYS A 26 -8.50 6.80 -0.70
N TYR A 27 -8.04 5.55 -0.89
CA TYR A 27 -8.91 4.45 -1.30
C TYR A 27 -10.06 4.26 -0.31
N ALA A 28 -9.77 4.14 0.98
CA ALA A 28 -10.80 4.05 2.02
C ALA A 28 -11.71 5.30 2.02
N TYR A 29 -11.16 6.48 1.74
CA TYR A 29 -11.93 7.72 1.72
C TYR A 29 -12.95 7.79 0.59
N PHE A 30 -12.52 7.56 -0.65
CA PHE A 30 -13.39 7.59 -1.82
C PHE A 30 -14.30 6.35 -1.92
N SER A 31 -13.82 5.16 -1.58
CA SER A 31 -14.62 3.94 -1.71
C SER A 31 -15.72 3.80 -0.66
N ARG A 32 -15.53 4.40 0.53
CA ARG A 32 -16.48 4.34 1.64
C ARG A 32 -17.14 5.68 1.92
N TYR A 33 -16.39 6.68 2.39
CA TYR A 33 -16.98 7.90 2.92
C TYR A 33 -17.68 8.72 1.82
N TYR A 34 -17.11 8.86 0.62
CA TYR A 34 -17.81 9.55 -0.47
C TYR A 34 -19.15 8.88 -0.80
N LYS A 35 -19.19 7.55 -0.87
CA LYS A 35 -20.44 6.80 -1.08
C LYS A 35 -21.43 6.97 0.07
N GLU A 36 -20.95 6.96 1.32
CA GLU A 36 -21.80 7.20 2.50
C GLU A 36 -22.40 8.62 2.50
N PHE A 37 -21.65 9.64 2.08
CA PHE A 37 -22.10 11.03 2.10
C PHE A 37 -22.92 11.46 0.88
N LEU A 38 -22.62 10.96 -0.31
CA LEU A 38 -23.21 11.39 -1.58
C LEU A 38 -24.19 10.36 -2.16
N GLY A 39 -24.16 9.12 -1.69
CA GLY A 39 -25.00 8.05 -2.22
C GLY A 39 -24.81 7.87 -3.73
N SER A 40 -25.91 7.93 -4.47
CA SER A 40 -25.91 7.81 -5.94
C SER A 40 -25.29 8.98 -6.69
N GLU A 41 -25.04 10.13 -6.04
CA GLU A 41 -24.37 11.28 -6.66
C GLU A 41 -22.88 11.05 -6.88
N PHE A 42 -22.28 10.05 -6.21
CA PHE A 42 -20.89 9.65 -6.42
C PHE A 42 -20.81 8.40 -7.30
N ASN A 43 -20.51 8.61 -8.59
CA ASN A 43 -20.50 7.54 -9.60
C ASN A 43 -19.11 7.20 -10.15
N VAL A 44 -18.05 7.51 -9.39
CA VAL A 44 -16.67 7.18 -9.79
C VAL A 44 -16.31 5.77 -9.33
N LYS A 45 -15.81 4.93 -10.24
CA LYS A 45 -15.21 3.63 -9.90
C LYS A 45 -13.86 3.86 -9.23
N VAL A 46 -13.75 3.52 -7.95
CA VAL A 46 -12.52 3.71 -7.18
C VAL A 46 -11.77 2.39 -7.06
N GLN A 47 -10.51 2.37 -7.48
CA GLN A 47 -9.59 1.25 -7.28
C GLN A 47 -8.32 1.68 -6.56
N HIS A 48 -7.76 0.79 -5.77
CA HIS A 48 -6.37 0.93 -5.33
C HIS A 48 -5.43 0.39 -6.42
N LEU A 49 -4.20 0.91 -6.50
CA LEU A 49 -3.19 0.44 -7.46
C LEU A 49 -3.00 -1.09 -7.39
N LEU A 50 -2.99 -1.67 -6.20
CA LEU A 50 -2.88 -3.13 -6.04
C LEU A 50 -4.01 -3.89 -6.75
N GLN A 51 -5.25 -3.42 -6.67
CA GLN A 51 -6.36 -4.04 -7.39
C GLN A 51 -6.17 -3.91 -8.89
N PHE A 52 -5.82 -2.69 -9.35
CA PHE A 52 -5.58 -2.41 -10.75
C PHE A 52 -4.48 -3.31 -11.33
N LEU A 53 -3.32 -3.42 -10.67
CA LEU A 53 -2.22 -4.26 -11.12
C LEU A 53 -2.54 -5.76 -11.04
N ALA A 54 -3.37 -6.18 -10.07
CA ALA A 54 -3.75 -7.58 -9.89
C ALA A 54 -4.80 -8.07 -10.91
N GLU A 55 -5.42 -7.18 -11.70
CA GLU A 55 -6.31 -7.60 -12.78
C GLU A 55 -5.54 -8.45 -13.81
N PRO A 56 -6.07 -9.61 -14.26
CA PRO A 56 -5.33 -10.53 -15.14
C PRO A 56 -4.73 -9.88 -16.39
N ASN A 57 -5.48 -8.97 -17.02
CA ASN A 57 -5.02 -8.26 -18.20
C ASN A 57 -3.84 -7.31 -17.90
N ASN A 58 -3.86 -6.67 -16.73
CA ASN A 58 -2.79 -5.75 -16.32
C ASN A 58 -1.57 -6.55 -15.85
N MET A 59 -1.77 -7.63 -15.10
CA MET A 59 -0.70 -8.54 -14.69
C MET A 59 0.03 -9.15 -15.89
N ASN A 60 -0.71 -9.59 -16.92
CA ASN A 60 -0.12 -10.09 -18.17
C ASN A 60 0.66 -9.01 -18.94
N LYS A 61 0.20 -7.75 -18.90
CA LYS A 61 0.92 -6.63 -19.52
C LYS A 61 2.18 -6.24 -18.74
N LEU A 62 2.13 -6.33 -17.41
CA LEU A 62 3.27 -6.05 -16.54
C LEU A 62 4.43 -7.03 -16.81
N ASN A 63 4.14 -8.33 -16.89
CA ASN A 63 5.10 -9.40 -17.24
C ASN A 63 6.49 -9.20 -16.60
N LEU A 64 6.49 -8.85 -15.30
CA LEU A 64 7.70 -8.45 -14.59
C LEU A 64 8.61 -9.66 -14.37
N LYS A 65 9.91 -9.42 -14.48
CA LYS A 65 10.93 -10.41 -14.21
C LYS A 65 12.02 -9.79 -13.36
N TYR A 66 12.51 -10.55 -12.39
CA TYR A 66 13.70 -10.18 -11.66
C TYR A 66 14.84 -11.13 -12.06
N PRO A 67 15.93 -10.62 -12.68
CA PRO A 67 16.96 -11.48 -13.26
C PRO A 67 17.87 -12.13 -12.22
N GLU A 68 18.01 -11.52 -11.03
CA GLU A 68 18.81 -12.09 -9.96
C GLU A 68 18.04 -13.16 -9.18
N LYS A 69 18.77 -14.05 -8.49
CA LYS A 69 18.16 -15.20 -7.83
C LYS A 69 17.64 -14.85 -6.43
N ASN A 70 16.37 -15.19 -6.20
CA ASN A 70 15.75 -15.38 -4.90
C ASN A 70 15.79 -14.15 -3.97
N LEU A 71 15.21 -13.04 -4.44
CA LEU A 71 14.96 -11.86 -3.61
C LEU A 71 13.76 -12.12 -2.69
N LYS A 72 14.04 -12.30 -1.40
CA LYS A 72 13.03 -12.40 -0.35
C LYS A 72 12.59 -11.01 0.11
N VAL A 73 11.29 -10.75 0.14
CA VAL A 73 10.70 -9.50 0.64
C VAL A 73 9.62 -9.77 1.68
N ASN A 74 9.39 -8.84 2.59
CA ASN A 74 8.22 -8.82 3.46
C ASN A 74 7.23 -7.74 2.97
N TYR A 75 5.96 -7.88 3.33
CA TYR A 75 4.92 -6.90 3.01
C TYR A 75 4.10 -6.54 4.25
N HIS A 76 3.94 -5.24 4.49
CA HIS A 76 3.07 -4.71 5.53
C HIS A 76 1.66 -4.42 5.00
N ASP A 77 0.69 -5.20 5.45
CA ASP A 77 -0.73 -5.01 5.16
C ASP A 77 -1.28 -3.75 5.85
N ALA A 78 -1.47 -2.67 5.08
CA ALA A 78 -1.97 -1.39 5.58
C ALA A 78 -3.41 -1.47 6.11
N CYS A 79 -3.69 -0.80 7.24
CA CYS A 79 -4.97 -0.88 7.92
C CYS A 79 -6.17 -0.43 7.08
N HIS A 80 -6.02 0.66 6.32
CA HIS A 80 -7.08 1.17 5.45
C HIS A 80 -7.38 0.26 4.26
N LEU A 81 -6.43 -0.58 3.82
CA LEU A 81 -6.65 -1.56 2.75
C LEU A 81 -7.37 -2.80 3.28
N ARG A 82 -6.86 -3.39 4.36
CA ARG A 82 -7.41 -4.63 4.94
C ARG A 82 -8.80 -4.44 5.59
N ASN A 83 -9.12 -3.23 6.05
CA ASN A 83 -10.40 -2.91 6.70
C ASN A 83 -11.36 -2.09 5.80
N SER A 84 -11.05 -1.97 4.51
CA SER A 84 -11.95 -1.31 3.56
C SER A 84 -13.20 -2.16 3.28
N SER A 85 -14.21 -1.55 2.64
CA SER A 85 -15.45 -2.27 2.27
C SER A 85 -15.20 -3.47 1.35
N ILE A 86 -14.15 -3.39 0.51
CA ILE A 86 -13.63 -4.50 -0.27
C ILE A 86 -12.15 -4.65 0.13
N PRO A 87 -11.85 -5.52 1.11
CA PRO A 87 -10.50 -5.69 1.64
C PRO A 87 -9.48 -6.05 0.57
N ILE A 88 -8.35 -5.35 0.59
CA ILE A 88 -7.21 -5.60 -0.30
C ILE A 88 -6.10 -6.25 0.53
N MET A 89 -5.88 -7.53 0.30
CA MET A 89 -4.90 -8.34 1.02
C MET A 89 -4.26 -9.36 0.10
N ASP A 90 -5.01 -10.01 -0.79
CA ASP A 90 -4.46 -11.06 -1.66
C ASP A 90 -3.83 -10.51 -2.94
N GLU A 91 -4.17 -9.27 -3.33
CA GLU A 91 -3.61 -8.56 -4.47
C GLU A 91 -2.08 -8.36 -4.39
N PRO A 92 -1.49 -7.80 -3.30
CA PRO A 92 -0.04 -7.66 -3.21
C PRO A 92 0.67 -9.01 -3.27
N ARG A 93 0.04 -10.07 -2.74
CA ARG A 93 0.57 -11.44 -2.76
C ARG A 93 0.54 -12.03 -4.16
N SER A 94 -0.58 -11.89 -4.86
CA SER A 94 -0.75 -12.35 -6.24
C SER A 94 0.24 -11.65 -7.16
N ILE A 95 0.42 -10.34 -7.01
CA ILE A 95 1.39 -9.57 -7.77
C ILE A 95 2.82 -10.07 -7.47
N LEU A 96 3.24 -10.12 -6.21
CA LEU A 96 4.61 -10.53 -5.86
C LEU A 96 4.92 -11.97 -6.28
N ASN A 97 3.97 -12.90 -6.10
CA ASN A 97 4.13 -14.30 -6.51
C ASN A 97 4.11 -14.51 -8.03
N SER A 98 3.65 -13.53 -8.81
CA SER A 98 3.71 -13.59 -10.28
C SER A 98 5.08 -13.23 -10.84
N ILE A 99 6.00 -12.73 -10.01
CA ILE A 99 7.31 -12.24 -10.44
C ILE A 99 8.36 -13.30 -10.19
N ASP A 100 8.98 -13.80 -11.26
CA ASP A 100 10.06 -14.79 -11.17
C ASP A 100 11.19 -14.29 -10.26
N ASN A 101 11.71 -15.21 -9.44
CA ASN A 101 12.81 -14.99 -8.49
C ASN A 101 12.53 -14.02 -7.33
N ILE A 102 11.27 -13.60 -7.12
CA ILE A 102 10.86 -12.88 -5.92
C ILE A 102 10.06 -13.82 -5.02
N GLU A 103 10.42 -13.87 -3.74
CA GLU A 103 9.72 -14.65 -2.73
C GLU A 103 9.12 -13.70 -1.69
N LEU A 104 7.79 -13.69 -1.57
CA LEU A 104 7.14 -13.04 -0.44
C LEU A 104 7.27 -13.95 0.79
N VAL A 105 8.08 -13.51 1.75
CA VAL A 105 8.13 -14.12 3.08
C VAL A 105 7.09 -13.43 3.94
N GLU A 106 6.06 -14.16 4.36
CA GLU A 106 5.00 -13.59 5.19
C GLU A 106 5.54 -13.20 6.58
N MET A 107 5.10 -12.05 7.07
CA MET A 107 5.32 -11.62 8.45
C MET A 107 4.40 -12.41 9.38
N ASP A 108 4.76 -12.55 10.65
CA ASP A 108 3.91 -13.26 11.63
C ASP A 108 2.54 -12.60 11.79
N LEU A 109 2.54 -11.26 11.76
CA LEU A 109 1.35 -10.42 11.78
C LEU A 109 1.03 -9.91 10.37
N ASN A 110 0.31 -10.72 9.61
CA ASN A 110 -0.12 -10.42 8.24
C ASN A 110 -1.66 -10.45 8.08
N ARG A 111 -2.15 -9.96 6.93
CA ARG A 111 -3.58 -9.86 6.59
C ARG A 111 -4.38 -9.21 7.71
N THR A 112 -5.43 -9.87 8.20
CA THR A 112 -6.29 -9.40 9.29
C THR A 112 -5.58 -9.31 10.65
N LYS A 113 -4.45 -10.01 10.82
CA LYS A 113 -3.62 -9.97 12.04
C LYS A 113 -2.58 -8.86 12.02
N SER A 114 -2.36 -8.22 10.86
CA SER A 114 -1.44 -7.09 10.75
C SER A 114 -1.84 -5.96 11.70
N ILE A 115 -0.86 -5.29 12.28
CA ILE A 115 -1.06 -4.16 13.19
C ILE A 115 -1.08 -2.84 12.43
N CYS A 116 -1.45 -1.75 13.10
CA CYS A 116 -1.36 -0.40 12.52
C CYS A 116 0.10 0.07 12.54
N CYS A 117 0.53 0.83 11.52
CA CYS A 117 1.85 1.50 11.54
C CYS A 117 1.91 2.71 12.50
N GLY A 118 0.78 3.13 13.05
CA GLY A 118 0.68 4.27 13.97
C GLY A 118 0.79 5.65 13.30
N ALA A 119 0.79 5.74 11.97
CA ALA A 119 0.90 7.02 11.27
C ALA A 119 -0.42 7.79 11.14
N GLY A 120 -1.51 7.07 10.86
CA GLY A 120 -2.82 7.64 10.54
C GLY A 120 -3.55 8.24 11.73
N GLY A 121 -4.71 8.86 11.47
CA GLY A 121 -5.60 9.40 12.51
C GLY A 121 -5.00 10.55 13.35
N GLY A 122 -3.95 11.21 12.85
CA GLY A 122 -3.22 12.25 13.59
C GLY A 122 -2.29 11.73 14.67
N VAL A 123 -2.18 10.40 14.85
CA VAL A 123 -1.35 9.78 15.89
C VAL A 123 0.11 10.15 15.71
N TYR A 124 0.64 10.14 14.49
CA TYR A 124 2.01 10.58 14.25
C TYR A 124 2.26 12.02 14.70
N SER A 125 1.33 12.93 14.41
CA SER A 125 1.50 14.36 14.68
C SER A 125 1.33 14.71 16.17
N ILE A 126 0.46 13.99 16.89
CA ILE A 126 0.07 14.33 18.27
C ILE A 126 0.75 13.40 19.29
N PHE A 127 0.90 12.12 18.96
CA PHE A 127 1.39 11.06 19.84
C PHE A 127 2.51 10.27 19.14
N LYS A 128 3.59 10.97 18.75
CA LYS A 128 4.70 10.39 17.97
C LYS A 128 5.26 9.11 18.59
N GLU A 129 5.39 9.04 19.92
CA GLU A 129 5.90 7.86 20.61
C GLU A 129 5.05 6.61 20.36
N ASN A 130 3.73 6.74 20.31
CA ASN A 130 2.81 5.64 19.98
C ASN A 130 2.94 5.24 18.51
N SER A 131 3.17 6.21 17.62
CA SER A 131 3.47 5.96 16.21
C SER A 131 4.75 5.13 16.06
N ASP A 132 5.79 5.54 16.77
CA ASP A 132 7.11 4.91 16.74
C ASP A 132 7.08 3.51 17.34
N TYR A 133 6.37 3.30 18.45
CA TYR A 133 6.17 1.98 19.06
C TYR A 133 5.56 1.00 18.04
N ASN A 134 4.45 1.38 17.42
CA ASN A 134 3.76 0.55 16.44
C ASN A 134 4.65 0.22 15.22
N ALA A 135 5.35 1.23 14.69
CA ALA A 135 6.26 1.04 13.56
C ALA A 135 7.44 0.12 13.93
N LYS A 136 8.01 0.22 15.14
CA LYS A 136 9.06 -0.69 15.63
C LYS A 136 8.54 -2.13 15.75
N THR A 137 7.35 -2.32 16.30
CA THR A 137 6.74 -3.66 16.40
C THR A 137 6.53 -4.30 15.03
N ILE A 138 6.25 -3.53 13.98
CA ILE A 138 6.19 -4.07 12.61
C ILE A 138 7.55 -4.66 12.20
N PHE A 139 8.66 -3.95 12.46
CA PHE A 139 10.00 -4.49 12.17
C PHE A 139 10.32 -5.75 12.99
N GLU A 140 9.90 -5.80 14.25
CA GLU A 140 10.09 -6.97 15.12
C GLU A 140 9.36 -8.23 14.62
N ASN A 141 8.29 -8.07 13.83
CA ASN A 141 7.51 -9.16 13.25
C ASN A 141 7.95 -9.53 11.81
N MET A 142 9.05 -8.95 11.32
CA MET A 142 9.60 -9.30 10.02
C MET A 142 10.27 -10.66 10.01
N ASN A 143 10.16 -11.36 8.89
CA ASN A 143 10.73 -12.69 8.71
C ASN A 143 11.69 -12.70 7.51
N LYS A 144 13.00 -12.91 7.73
CA LYS A 144 14.06 -13.19 6.73
C LYS A 144 14.02 -12.43 5.37
N GLY A 145 13.22 -11.36 5.25
CA GLY A 145 13.07 -10.55 4.06
C GLY A 145 14.16 -9.49 4.02
N LYS A 146 14.66 -9.22 2.82
CA LYS A 146 15.70 -8.21 2.59
C LYS A 146 15.13 -6.79 2.56
N ALA A 147 13.84 -6.63 2.29
CA ALA A 147 13.15 -5.35 2.25
C ALA A 147 11.73 -5.46 2.84
N LEU A 148 11.21 -4.33 3.33
CA LEU A 148 9.82 -4.19 3.79
C LEU A 148 9.03 -3.36 2.80
N LEU A 149 8.05 -3.98 2.14
CA LEU A 149 7.17 -3.31 1.19
C LEU A 149 5.89 -2.82 1.87
N THR A 150 5.35 -1.68 1.41
CA THR A 150 4.01 -1.23 1.81
C THR A 150 3.34 -0.44 0.69
N ALA A 151 2.03 -0.62 0.52
CA ALA A 151 1.24 0.11 -0.47
C ALA A 151 0.42 1.24 0.18
N CYS A 152 1.03 1.95 1.13
CA CYS A 152 0.43 3.07 1.83
C CYS A 152 1.48 4.14 2.13
N PRO A 153 1.38 5.36 1.58
CA PRO A 153 2.33 6.44 1.82
C PRO A 153 2.48 6.84 3.30
N PHE A 154 1.42 6.71 4.09
CA PHE A 154 1.48 6.95 5.54
C PHE A 154 2.25 5.85 6.27
N CYS A 155 2.03 4.57 5.92
CA CYS A 155 2.82 3.47 6.45
C CYS A 155 4.30 3.66 6.06
N TYR A 156 4.57 3.99 4.80
CA TYR A 156 5.93 4.28 4.33
C TYR A 156 6.58 5.38 5.17
N THR A 157 5.91 6.51 5.40
CA THR A 157 6.45 7.62 6.21
C THR A 157 6.86 7.18 7.61
N ALA A 158 6.00 6.43 8.32
CA ALA A 158 6.31 5.97 9.68
C ALA A 158 7.42 4.91 9.70
N LEU A 159 7.36 3.93 8.80
CA LEU A 159 8.34 2.85 8.72
C LEU A 159 9.71 3.37 8.27
N LYS A 160 9.76 4.24 7.26
CA LYS A 160 11.00 4.85 6.76
C LYS A 160 11.68 5.73 7.80
N ARG A 161 10.89 6.40 8.64
CA ARG A 161 11.42 7.13 9.81
C ARG A 161 12.13 6.18 10.77
N ILE A 162 11.47 5.09 11.18
CA ILE A 162 12.05 4.12 12.10
C ILE A 162 13.28 3.44 11.51
N GLU A 163 13.25 3.10 10.22
CA GLU A 163 14.41 2.61 9.47
C GLU A 163 15.62 3.54 9.66
N LYS A 164 15.44 4.83 9.38
CA LYS A 164 16.51 5.84 9.44
C LYS A 164 16.97 6.12 10.87
N GLU A 165 16.05 6.35 11.80
CA GLU A 165 16.37 6.70 13.19
C GLU A 165 17.09 5.57 13.94
N ASN A 166 16.86 4.31 13.55
CA ASN A 166 17.45 3.14 14.20
C ASN A 166 18.56 2.48 13.34
N ASN A 167 18.97 3.11 12.22
CA ASN A 167 19.97 2.59 11.29
C ASN A 167 19.72 1.13 10.86
N LEU A 168 18.46 0.81 10.55
CA LEU A 168 18.10 -0.53 10.12
C LEU A 168 18.66 -0.80 8.73
N LYS A 169 19.19 -2.01 8.52
CA LYS A 169 19.74 -2.43 7.22
C LYS A 169 18.66 -2.81 6.21
N THR A 170 17.44 -2.99 6.67
CA THR A 170 16.29 -3.41 5.85
C THR A 170 15.61 -2.17 5.26
N PRO A 171 15.72 -1.90 3.95
CA PRO A 171 15.03 -0.78 3.32
C PRO A 171 13.51 -0.96 3.36
N VAL A 172 12.82 0.12 3.69
CA VAL A 172 11.38 0.30 3.48
C VAL A 172 11.16 0.91 2.10
N ILE A 173 10.30 0.27 1.31
CA ILE A 173 10.08 0.62 -0.09
C ILE A 173 8.57 0.69 -0.33
N LYS A 174 8.12 1.70 -1.07
CA LYS A 174 6.73 1.74 -1.51
C LYS A 174 6.51 0.69 -2.57
N PHE A 175 5.33 0.06 -2.54
CA PHE A 175 5.03 -1.03 -3.47
C PHE A 175 5.11 -0.56 -4.94
N GLU A 176 4.61 0.64 -5.24
CA GLU A 176 4.68 1.24 -6.56
C GLU A 176 6.11 1.50 -7.04
N ASP A 177 7.00 1.96 -6.16
CA ASP A 177 8.42 2.20 -6.49
C ASP A 177 9.14 0.87 -6.75
N PHE A 178 8.82 -0.17 -5.98
CA PHE A 178 9.35 -1.52 -6.18
C PHE A 178 8.97 -2.08 -7.56
N ILE A 179 7.69 -1.96 -7.93
CA ILE A 179 7.20 -2.39 -9.25
C ILE A 179 7.84 -1.56 -10.37
N PHE A 180 7.92 -0.23 -10.20
CA PHE A 180 8.52 0.65 -11.19
C PHE A 180 9.99 0.31 -11.46
N LYS A 181 10.78 0.06 -10.41
CA LYS A 181 12.19 -0.35 -10.57
C LYS A 181 12.34 -1.68 -11.32
N LEU A 182 11.45 -2.63 -11.08
CA LEU A 182 11.43 -3.89 -11.85
C LEU A 182 11.12 -3.65 -13.33
N MET A 183 10.22 -2.72 -13.66
CA MET A 183 9.92 -2.34 -15.05
C MET A 183 11.14 -1.73 -15.75
N GLU A 184 11.94 -0.95 -15.02
CA GLU A 184 13.18 -0.35 -15.53
C GLU A 184 14.35 -1.34 -15.58
N GLY A 185 14.17 -2.58 -15.11
CA GLY A 185 15.21 -3.60 -15.08
C GLY A 185 16.34 -3.31 -14.09
N VAL A 186 16.08 -2.50 -13.05
CA VAL A 186 17.04 -2.19 -11.99
C VAL A 186 16.72 -2.95 -10.71
N ASP A 187 17.69 -3.08 -9.80
CA ASP A 187 17.49 -3.72 -8.51
C ASP A 187 16.42 -2.94 -7.70
N PRO A 188 15.29 -3.58 -7.36
CA PRO A 188 14.18 -2.87 -6.72
C PRO A 188 14.45 -2.52 -5.26
N ILE A 189 15.48 -3.08 -4.61
CA ILE A 189 15.80 -2.82 -3.21
C ILE A 189 17.01 -1.93 -2.97
N ASN A 190 17.73 -1.55 -4.02
CA ASN A 190 18.91 -0.68 -3.98
C ASN A 190 18.70 0.66 -4.69
#